data_AF-A0A9W7B324-F1
#
_entry.id   AF-A0A9W7B324-F1
#
_cell.length_a   1.000
_cell.length_b   1.000
_cell.length_c   1.000
_cell.angle_alpha   90.00
_cell.angle_beta   90.00
_cell.angle_gamma   90.00
#
_symmetry.space_group_name_H-M   'P 1'
#
loop_
_entity.id
_entity.type
_entity.pdbx_description
1 polymer ?
#
loop_
_entity_poly.entity_id
_entity_poly.type
_entity_poly.pdbx_seq_one_letter_code
_entity_poly.pdbx_strand_id
1 'polypeptide(L)'
;MGQKQSAESQYPAPEDLKDAALGLCVYIGMYACLLCFQSFSKQYLLQSKRSDPKNEGKHISFLKTKYYNNADIIALAGDRAVGNTLEQSLVFVPLLLAHTMLVDEKETFSICVIYSLSRVIYPFLYLTRKFPVVFVSTIPGYCVCGYMNYKLFLWALS
;
A
#
# COMPACT_ATOMS: atom_id res chain seq x y z
N MET A 1 -45.58 -2.72 30.57
CA MET A 1 -44.75 -1.57 30.17
C MET A 1 -43.42 -2.11 29.65
N GLY A 2 -43.31 -2.30 28.33
CA GLY A 2 -42.08 -2.77 27.73
C GLY A 2 -41.04 -1.66 27.76
N GLN A 3 -39.91 -1.91 28.43
CA GLN A 3 -38.73 -1.07 28.29
C GLN A 3 -38.31 -1.13 26.81
N LYS A 4 -38.46 -0.01 26.09
CA LYS A 4 -37.73 0.21 24.85
C LYS A 4 -36.26 0.24 25.24
N GLN A 5 -35.54 -0.85 24.98
CA GLN A 5 -34.10 -0.81 24.87
C GLN A 5 -33.78 0.28 23.85
N SER A 6 -33.21 1.38 24.34
CA SER A 6 -32.55 2.35 23.49
C SER A 6 -31.48 1.58 22.73
N ALA A 7 -31.62 1.51 21.41
CA ALA A 7 -30.59 0.98 20.54
C ALA A 7 -29.32 1.83 20.78
N GLU A 8 -28.41 1.30 21.60
CA GLU A 8 -27.06 1.80 21.70
C GLU A 8 -26.49 1.84 20.29
N SER A 9 -25.80 2.93 19.95
CA SER A 9 -25.15 3.13 18.67
C SER A 9 -24.42 1.86 18.26
N GLN A 10 -24.87 1.23 17.15
CA GLN A 10 -24.27 0.02 16.57
C GLN A 10 -22.85 0.26 16.01
N TYR A 11 -22.35 1.50 16.13
CA TYR A 11 -21.03 1.92 15.67
C TYR A 11 -20.04 2.02 16.83
N PRO A 12 -18.76 1.69 16.58
CA PRO A 12 -17.70 1.77 17.58
C PRO A 12 -17.57 3.18 18.16
N ALA A 13 -17.32 3.28 19.46
CA ALA A 13 -17.03 4.56 20.09
C ALA A 13 -15.63 5.05 19.67
N PRO A 14 -15.35 6.36 19.74
CA PRO A 14 -14.05 6.90 19.33
C PRO A 14 -12.85 6.24 20.03
N GLU A 15 -13.02 5.81 21.28
CA GLU A 15 -12.02 5.09 22.06
C GLU A 15 -11.67 3.71 21.50
N ASP A 16 -12.60 3.04 20.82
CA ASP A 16 -12.42 1.72 20.22
C ASP A 16 -11.65 1.81 18.88
N LEU A 17 -11.61 3.01 18.28
CA LEU A 17 -10.97 3.26 16.98
C LEU A 17 -9.47 3.51 17.05
N LYS A 18 -8.84 3.42 18.23
CA LYS A 18 -7.41 3.66 18.40
C LYS A 18 -6.56 2.71 17.56
N ASP A 19 -6.89 1.42 17.57
CA ASP A 19 -6.14 0.40 16.83
C ASP A 19 -6.30 0.59 15.32
N ALA A 20 -7.51 0.94 14.88
CA ALA A 20 -7.78 1.31 13.50
C ALA A 20 -6.98 2.55 13.05
N ALA A 21 -6.93 3.58 13.89
CA ALA A 21 -6.15 4.79 13.62
C ALA A 21 -4.64 4.49 13.54
N LEU A 22 -4.12 3.66 14.45
CA LEU A 22 -2.74 3.19 14.39
C LEU A 22 -2.46 2.39 13.10
N GLY A 23 -3.39 1.52 12.70
CA GLY A 23 -3.28 0.76 11.46
C GLY A 23 -3.24 1.68 10.23
N LEU A 24 -4.09 2.70 10.19
CA LEU A 24 -4.08 3.69 9.13
C LEU A 24 -2.77 4.49 9.10
N CYS A 25 -2.22 4.86 10.26
CA CYS A 25 -0.91 5.49 10.36
C CYS A 25 0.21 4.59 9.81
N VAL A 26 0.16 3.28 10.06
CA VAL A 26 1.10 2.30 9.47
C VAL A 26 0.98 2.29 7.94
N TYR A 27 -0.25 2.25 7.41
CA TYR A 27 -0.49 2.31 5.97
C TYR A 27 0.02 3.62 5.34
N ILE A 28 -0.28 4.77 5.94
CA ILE A 28 0.17 6.08 5.46
C ILE A 28 1.70 6.18 5.51
N GLY A 29 2.32 5.74 6.62
CA GLY A 29 3.77 5.71 6.77
C GLY A 29 4.43 4.83 5.71
N MET A 30 3.88 3.64 5.47
CA MET A 30 4.32 2.75 4.40
C MET A 30 4.23 3.43 3.03
N TYR A 31 3.10 4.07 2.71
CA TYR A 31 2.93 4.74 1.43
C TYR A 31 3.91 5.91 1.26
N ALA A 32 4.15 6.69 2.32
CA ALA A 32 5.16 7.73 2.34
C ALA A 32 6.58 7.16 2.10
N CYS A 33 6.93 6.03 2.72
CA CYS A 33 8.19 5.33 2.45
C CYS A 33 8.31 4.91 0.98
N LEU A 34 7.24 4.42 0.34
CA LEU A 34 7.25 4.07 -1.08
C LEU A 34 7.42 5.30 -1.99
N LEU A 35 6.80 6.43 -1.66
CA LEU A 35 7.00 7.69 -2.39
C LEU A 35 8.45 8.21 -2.26
N CYS A 36 9.03 8.09 -1.07
CA CYS A 36 10.44 8.37 -0.83
C CYS A 36 11.33 7.44 -1.66
N PHE A 37 11.04 6.14 -1.69
CA PHE A 37 11.77 5.17 -2.50
C PHE A 37 11.67 5.46 -4.00
N GLN A 38 10.48 5.80 -4.51
CA GLN A 38 10.28 6.20 -5.90
C GLN A 38 11.12 7.45 -6.23
N SER A 39 11.14 8.45 -5.36
CA SER A 39 11.96 9.66 -5.56
C SER A 39 13.46 9.36 -5.51
N PHE A 40 13.88 8.58 -4.51
CA PHE A 40 15.26 8.14 -4.33
C PHE A 40 15.77 7.36 -5.55
N SER A 41 15.00 6.41 -6.06
CA SER A 41 15.37 5.57 -7.20
C SER A 41 15.76 6.40 -8.44
N LYS A 42 15.05 7.50 -8.69
CA LYS A 42 15.28 8.39 -9.83
C LYS A 42 16.47 9.33 -9.61
N GLN A 43 16.66 9.81 -8.38
CA GLN A 43 17.82 10.62 -8.02
C GLN A 43 19.12 9.79 -8.05
N TYR A 44 19.08 8.59 -7.48
CA TYR A 44 20.17 7.62 -7.53
C TYR A 44 20.58 7.34 -8.99
N LEU A 45 19.61 7.08 -9.86
CA LEU A 45 19.87 6.86 -11.27
C LEU A 45 20.51 8.08 -11.96
N LEU A 46 20.03 9.29 -11.67
CA LEU A 46 20.62 10.51 -12.24
C LEU A 46 22.10 10.64 -11.84
N GLN A 47 22.40 10.43 -10.56
CA GLN A 47 23.77 10.49 -10.06
C GLN A 47 24.63 9.40 -10.71
N SER A 48 24.16 8.15 -10.73
CA SER A 48 24.84 7.02 -11.36
C SER A 48 25.18 7.31 -12.83
N LYS A 49 24.23 7.86 -13.61
CA LYS A 49 24.47 8.22 -15.01
C LYS A 49 25.49 9.36 -15.18
N ARG A 50 25.50 10.35 -14.28
CA ARG A 50 26.45 11.47 -14.29
C ARG A 50 27.87 11.03 -13.94
N SER A 51 28.00 10.04 -13.08
CA SER A 51 29.28 9.47 -12.67
C SER A 51 29.81 8.41 -13.63
N ASP A 52 29.03 7.95 -14.61
CA ASP A 52 29.47 6.96 -15.61
C ASP A 52 30.42 7.63 -16.64
N PRO A 53 31.68 7.15 -16.76
CA PRO A 53 32.63 7.67 -17.75
C PRO A 53 32.11 7.62 -19.19
N LYS A 54 31.20 6.71 -19.52
CA LYS A 54 30.57 6.64 -20.86
C LYS A 54 29.70 7.86 -21.19
N ASN A 55 29.36 8.65 -20.19
CA ASN A 55 28.55 9.87 -20.31
C ASN A 55 29.37 11.15 -20.07
N GLU A 56 30.69 11.05 -20.00
CA GLU A 56 31.56 12.22 -19.88
C GLU A 56 31.31 13.21 -21.04
N GLY A 57 31.14 14.49 -20.70
CA GLY A 57 30.79 15.55 -21.66
C GLY A 57 29.35 15.56 -22.15
N LYS A 58 28.49 14.59 -21.79
CA LYS A 58 27.07 14.56 -22.19
C LYS A 58 26.19 15.30 -21.17
N HIS A 59 25.30 16.15 -21.65
CA HIS A 59 24.29 16.78 -20.78
C HIS A 59 23.21 15.77 -20.38
N ILE A 60 23.19 15.38 -19.10
CA ILE A 60 22.20 14.44 -18.56
C ILE A 60 21.00 15.21 -18.00
N SER A 61 19.90 15.19 -18.75
CA SER A 61 18.64 15.79 -18.33
C SER A 61 17.99 15.02 -17.18
N PHE A 62 17.69 15.74 -16.10
CA PHE A 62 16.89 15.22 -14.98
C PHE A 62 15.51 14.78 -15.44
N LEU A 63 14.85 15.58 -16.28
CA LEU A 63 13.48 15.32 -16.74
C LEU A 63 13.41 14.03 -17.56
N LYS A 64 14.40 13.81 -18.44
CA LYS A 64 14.53 12.57 -19.21
C LYS A 64 14.77 11.36 -18.30
N THR A 65 15.62 11.52 -17.29
CA THR A 65 15.93 10.45 -16.33
C THR A 65 14.76 10.13 -15.41
N LYS A 66 13.96 11.14 -15.04
CA LYS A 66 12.82 11.00 -14.12
C LYS A 66 11.58 10.41 -14.78
N TYR A 67 11.28 10.80 -16.02
CA TYR A 67 10.00 10.49 -16.67
C TYR A 67 10.10 9.61 -17.92
N TYR A 68 11.29 9.43 -18.50
CA TYR A 68 11.45 8.74 -19.78
C TYR A 68 12.48 7.61 -19.70
N ASN A 69 12.59 6.97 -18.53
CA ASN A 69 13.60 5.95 -18.27
C ASN A 69 13.00 4.57 -17.95
N ASN A 70 12.37 3.98 -18.96
CA ASN A 70 11.64 2.71 -18.84
C ASN A 70 12.56 1.48 -18.85
N ALA A 71 13.88 1.65 -18.98
CA ALA A 71 14.83 0.53 -19.05
C ALA A 71 15.48 0.18 -17.70
N ASP A 72 15.50 1.13 -16.75
CA ASP A 72 16.20 0.91 -15.48
C ASP A 72 15.28 0.25 -14.45
N ILE A 73 15.76 -0.88 -13.91
CA ILE A 73 14.96 -1.72 -13.02
C ILE A 73 14.70 -1.06 -11.67
N ILE A 74 15.60 -0.21 -11.17
CA ILE A 74 15.45 0.45 -9.86
C ILE A 74 14.40 1.55 -9.97
N ALA A 75 14.45 2.35 -11.04
CA ALA A 75 13.40 3.34 -11.33
C ALA A 75 12.03 2.68 -11.55
N LEU A 76 11.99 1.59 -12.34
CA LEU A 76 10.76 0.82 -12.56
C LEU A 76 10.20 0.21 -11.26
N ALA A 77 11.06 -0.31 -10.38
CA ALA A 77 10.62 -0.88 -9.10
C ALA A 77 9.95 0.18 -8.22
N GLY A 78 10.52 1.39 -8.16
CA GLY A 78 9.92 2.53 -7.46
C GLY A 78 8.56 2.93 -8.04
N ASP A 79 8.49 3.09 -9.37
CA ASP A 79 7.23 3.46 -10.05
C ASP A 79 6.15 2.39 -9.89
N ARG A 80 6.51 1.10 -10.00
CA ARG A 80 5.56 0.00 -9.84
C ARG A 80 5.13 -0.21 -8.40
N ALA A 81 5.98 0.03 -7.41
CA ALA A 81 5.58 -0.09 -6.00
C ALA A 81 4.51 0.96 -5.61
N VAL A 82 4.71 2.21 -6.01
CA VAL A 82 3.72 3.28 -5.79
C VAL A 82 2.45 3.01 -6.61
N GLY A 83 2.59 2.71 -7.91
CA GLY A 83 1.45 2.43 -8.79
C GLY A 83 0.60 1.25 -8.29
N ASN A 84 1.23 0.12 -7.95
CA ASN A 84 0.53 -1.05 -7.43
C ASN A 84 -0.17 -0.76 -6.10
N THR A 85 0.46 -0.01 -5.20
CA THR A 85 -0.14 0.36 -3.92
C THR A 85 -1.34 1.27 -4.12
N LEU A 86 -1.24 2.25 -5.03
CA LEU A 86 -2.34 3.16 -5.34
C LEU A 86 -3.53 2.42 -5.99
N GLU A 87 -3.28 1.61 -7.01
CA GLU A 87 -4.32 0.78 -7.66
C GLU A 87 -5.11 -0.04 -6.64
N GLN A 88 -4.41 -0.63 -5.67
CA GLN A 88 -5.00 -1.49 -4.65
C GLN A 88 -5.65 -0.72 -3.51
N SER A 89 -5.16 0.49 -3.21
CA SER A 89 -5.73 1.37 -2.19
C SER A 89 -7.18 1.76 -2.46
N LEU A 90 -7.57 1.82 -3.74
CA LEU A 90 -8.94 2.10 -4.17
C LEU A 90 -9.93 1.05 -3.70
N VAL A 91 -9.47 -0.17 -3.43
CA VAL A 91 -10.27 -1.27 -2.89
C VAL A 91 -10.01 -1.43 -1.39
N PHE A 92 -8.74 -1.40 -0.99
CA PHE A 92 -8.33 -1.63 0.39
C PHE A 92 -8.87 -0.58 1.36
N VAL A 93 -8.74 0.71 1.07
CA VAL A 93 -9.12 1.77 2.02
C VAL A 93 -10.64 1.78 2.28
N PRO A 94 -11.52 1.71 1.25
CA PRO A 94 -12.96 1.62 1.51
C PRO A 94 -13.35 0.36 2.29
N LEU A 95 -12.74 -0.79 1.97
CA LEU A 95 -13.00 -2.04 2.71
C LEU A 95 -12.51 -1.96 4.16
N LEU A 96 -11.35 -1.36 4.40
CA LEU A 96 -10.81 -1.17 5.74
C LEU A 96 -11.76 -0.31 6.58
N LEU A 97 -12.23 0.82 6.04
CA LEU A 97 -13.17 1.70 6.72
C LEU A 97 -14.50 0.99 7.01
N ALA A 98 -15.06 0.28 6.03
CA ALA A 98 -16.29 -0.48 6.22
C ALA A 98 -16.12 -1.60 7.25
N HIS A 99 -15.01 -2.34 7.20
CA HIS A 99 -14.70 -3.40 8.16
C HIS A 99 -14.55 -2.84 9.58
N THR A 100 -13.84 -1.70 9.73
CA THR A 100 -13.66 -1.05 11.03
C THR A 100 -14.99 -0.58 11.62
N MET A 101 -15.87 0.00 10.80
CA MET A 101 -17.11 0.62 11.30
C MET A 101 -18.23 -0.40 11.54
N LEU A 102 -18.25 -1.50 10.79
CA LEU A 102 -19.41 -2.40 10.73
C LEU A 102 -19.09 -3.80 11.24
N VAL A 103 -17.84 -4.26 11.11
CA VAL A 103 -17.48 -5.66 11.36
C VAL A 103 -16.70 -5.81 12.66
N ASP A 104 -15.46 -5.31 12.70
CA ASP A 104 -14.55 -5.48 13.83
C ASP A 104 -13.41 -4.45 13.78
N GLU A 105 -13.43 -3.50 14.70
CA GLU A 105 -12.41 -2.47 14.84
C GLU A 105 -11.07 -3.02 15.35
N LYS A 106 -11.07 -4.14 16.09
CA LYS A 106 -9.88 -4.71 16.74
C LYS A 106 -8.99 -5.46 15.77
N GLU A 107 -9.55 -6.09 14.75
CA GLU A 107 -8.78 -6.77 13.69
C GLU A 107 -8.08 -5.77 12.74
N THR A 108 -8.54 -4.52 12.70
CA THR A 108 -8.14 -3.49 11.72
C THR A 108 -6.63 -3.19 11.77
N PHE A 109 -6.03 -3.16 12.95
CA PHE A 109 -4.59 -2.93 13.08
C PHE A 109 -3.76 -4.03 12.41
N SER A 110 -4.04 -5.29 12.74
CA SER A 110 -3.33 -6.44 12.17
C SER A 110 -3.52 -6.52 10.66
N ILE A 111 -4.73 -6.25 10.17
CA ILE A 111 -5.04 -6.16 8.74
C ILE A 111 -4.14 -5.11 8.05
N CYS A 112 -4.05 -3.91 8.62
CA CYS A 112 -3.21 -2.82 8.10
C CYS A 112 -1.73 -3.21 8.05
N VAL A 113 -1.22 -3.85 9.10
CA VAL A 113 0.18 -4.28 9.18
C VAL A 113 0.48 -5.33 8.10
N ILE A 114 -0.34 -6.38 8.00
CA ILE A 114 -0.15 -7.46 7.01
C ILE A 114 -0.20 -6.89 5.59
N TYR A 115 -1.21 -6.07 5.31
CA TYR A 115 -1.35 -5.41 4.02
C TYR A 115 -0.12 -4.55 3.71
N SER A 116 0.30 -3.70 4.65
CA SER A 116 1.42 -2.77 4.44
C SER A 116 2.75 -3.50 4.22
N LEU A 117 3.03 -4.55 4.99
CA LEU A 117 4.23 -5.37 4.81
C LEU A 117 4.27 -6.00 3.41
N SER A 118 3.13 -6.49 2.91
CA SER A 118 3.07 -7.05 1.55
C SER A 118 3.46 -6.03 0.47
N ARG A 119 3.10 -4.75 0.66
CA ARG A 119 3.44 -3.66 -0.26
C ARG A 119 4.90 -3.22 -0.16
N VAL A 120 5.48 -3.22 1.03
CA VAL A 120 6.91 -2.91 1.22
C VAL A 120 7.80 -3.98 0.61
N ILE A 121 7.41 -5.25 0.66
CA ILE A 121 8.21 -6.36 0.10
C ILE A 121 8.18 -6.34 -1.44
N TYR A 122 7.08 -5.89 -2.04
CA TYR A 122 6.88 -5.86 -3.50
C TYR A 122 8.05 -5.24 -4.30
N PRO A 123 8.54 -4.01 -4.04
CA PRO A 123 9.64 -3.42 -4.80
C PRO A 123 10.91 -4.27 -4.79
N PHE A 124 11.25 -4.90 -3.66
CA PHE A 124 12.45 -5.75 -3.56
C PHE A 124 12.33 -7.02 -4.39
N LEU A 125 11.14 -7.62 -4.42
CA LEU A 125 10.86 -8.76 -5.27
C LEU A 125 10.81 -8.37 -6.75
N TYR A 126 10.36 -7.16 -7.07
CA TYR A 126 10.38 -6.61 -8.43
C TYR A 126 11.80 -6.52 -9.00
N LEU A 127 12.79 -6.19 -8.18
CA LEU A 127 14.19 -6.14 -8.60
C LEU A 127 14.73 -7.48 -9.12
N THR A 128 14.13 -8.60 -8.71
CA THR A 128 14.57 -9.95 -9.12
C THR A 128 14.22 -10.29 -10.58
N ARG A 129 13.34 -9.51 -11.23
CA ARG A 129 12.78 -9.77 -12.58
C ARG A 129 12.09 -11.13 -12.77
N LYS A 130 11.87 -11.90 -11.71
CA LYS A 130 11.18 -13.19 -11.79
C LYS A 130 9.69 -12.96 -11.76
N PHE A 131 9.05 -12.99 -12.93
CA PHE A 131 7.61 -12.76 -13.11
C PHE A 131 6.71 -13.50 -12.09
N PRO A 132 6.94 -14.79 -11.76
CA PRO A 132 6.14 -15.48 -10.74
C PRO A 132 6.28 -14.87 -9.35
N VAL A 133 7.48 -14.41 -8.99
CA VAL A 133 7.79 -13.86 -7.66
C VAL A 133 7.10 -12.51 -7.47
N VAL A 134 7.03 -11.69 -8.53
CA VAL A 134 6.33 -10.40 -8.53
C VAL A 134 4.82 -10.58 -8.44
N PHE A 135 4.27 -11.59 -9.10
CA PHE A 135 2.84 -11.88 -8.99
C PHE A 135 2.50 -12.39 -7.58
N VAL A 136 3.27 -13.36 -7.08
CA VAL A 136 3.03 -13.98 -5.77
C VAL A 136 3.13 -12.96 -4.63
N SER A 137 3.98 -11.94 -4.74
CA SER A 137 4.10 -10.89 -3.72
C SER A 137 2.84 -10.04 -3.53
N THR A 138 1.95 -10.02 -4.52
CA THR A 138 0.68 -9.29 -4.44
C THR A 138 -0.47 -10.10 -3.84
N ILE A 139 -0.34 -11.43 -3.77
CA ILE A 139 -1.36 -12.36 -3.25
C ILE A 139 -1.79 -12.01 -1.81
N PRO A 140 -0.88 -11.75 -0.86
CA PRO A 140 -1.29 -11.42 0.51
C PRO A 140 -2.23 -10.21 0.57
N GLY A 141 -1.98 -9.18 -0.25
CA GLY A 141 -2.85 -8.00 -0.34
C GLY A 141 -4.24 -8.34 -0.88
N TYR A 142 -4.34 -9.21 -1.89
CA TYR A 142 -5.62 -9.70 -2.39
C TYR A 142 -6.37 -10.53 -1.34
N CYS A 143 -5.67 -11.40 -0.60
CA CYS A 143 -6.26 -12.19 0.46
C CYS A 143 -6.84 -11.31 1.58
N VAL A 144 -6.14 -10.23 1.95
CA VAL A 144 -6.63 -9.25 2.93
C VAL A 144 -7.90 -8.57 2.43
N CYS A 145 -7.93 -8.07 1.19
CA CYS A 145 -9.13 -7.46 0.62
C CYS A 145 -10.29 -8.47 0.52
N GLY A 146 -10.01 -9.70 0.09
CA GLY A 146 -11.00 -10.77 0.01
C GLY A 146 -11.58 -11.14 1.37
N TYR A 147 -10.73 -11.21 2.41
CA TYR A 147 -11.14 -11.46 3.79
C TYR A 147 -12.09 -10.37 4.31
N MET A 148 -11.71 -9.10 4.18
CA MET A 148 -12.55 -7.98 4.62
C MET A 148 -13.89 -7.95 3.88
N ASN A 149 -13.87 -8.16 2.56
CA ASN A 149 -15.09 -8.23 1.76
C ASN A 149 -16.00 -9.38 2.19
N TYR A 150 -15.44 -10.58 2.42
CA TYR A 150 -16.19 -11.73 2.90
C TYR A 150 -16.85 -11.45 4.27
N LYS A 151 -16.11 -10.86 5.21
CA LYS A 151 -16.64 -10.50 6.53
C LYS A 151 -17.73 -9.44 6.44
N LEU A 152 -17.55 -8.43 5.58
CA LEU A 152 -18.56 -7.40 5.33
C LEU A 152 -19.83 -8.00 4.72
N PHE A 153 -19.68 -8.96 3.80
CA PHE A 153 -20.80 -9.68 3.21
C PHE A 153 -21.56 -10.50 4.24
N LEU A 154 -20.86 -11.20 5.16
CA LEU A 154 -21.51 -11.92 6.26
C LEU A 154 -22.28 -10.99 7.20
N TRP A 155 -21.69 -9.84 7.56
CA TRP A 155 -22.35 -8.83 8.38
C TRP A 155 -23.61 -8.28 7.70
N ALA A 156 -23.59 -8.09 6.38
CA ALA A 156 -24.76 -7.61 5.65
C ALA A 156 -25.92 -8.62 5.56
N LEU A 157 -25.66 -9.90 5.85
CA LEU A 157 -26.67 -10.98 5.84
C LEU A 157 -27.23 -11.32 7.22
N SER A 158 -26.56 -10.89 8.30
CA SER A 158 -26.99 -11.12 9.69
C SER A 158 -27.97 -10.05 10.17
#